data_AF-A0A256YMX2-F1
#
_entry.id   AF-A0A256YMX2-F1
#
_cell.length_a   1.000
_cell.length_b   1.000
_cell.length_c   1.000
_cell.angle_alpha   90.00
_cell.angle_beta   90.00
_cell.angle_gamma   90.00
#
_symmetry.space_group_name_H-M   'P 1'
#
loop_
_entity.id
_entity.type
_entity.pdbx_description
1 polymer ?
#
loop_
_entity_poly.entity_id
_entity_poly.type
_entity_poly.pdbx_seq_one_letter_code
_entity_poly.pdbx_strand_id
1 'polypeptide(L)'
;MHPIVKIIIGLILMAAAVYWVWKTPIYPETYLGIQQNTNLYDFIIVLNGAIPPMVFLLGLFIVWLEYDEWKIEKELKAEEEKMKRKARKRKKKK
;
A
#
# COMPACT_ATOMS: atom_id res chain seq x y z
N MET A 1 -2.59 -2.74 15.65
CA MET A 1 -3.25 -3.39 14.52
C MET A 1 -2.27 -4.38 13.91
N HIS A 2 -2.68 -5.59 13.55
CA HIS A 2 -1.78 -6.63 13.04
C HIS A 2 -1.10 -6.15 11.74
N PRO A 3 0.23 -6.30 11.56
CA PRO A 3 0.93 -5.81 10.36
C PRO A 3 0.29 -6.23 9.03
N ILE A 4 -0.17 -7.48 9.00
CA ILE A 4 -0.90 -8.08 7.88
C ILE A 4 -2.13 -7.25 7.46
N VAL A 5 -2.85 -6.66 8.42
CA VAL A 5 -4.05 -5.86 8.12
C VAL A 5 -3.69 -4.60 7.34
N LYS A 6 -2.59 -3.92 7.69
CA LYS A 6 -2.15 -2.72 6.97
C LYS A 6 -1.67 -3.05 5.56
N ILE A 7 -0.96 -4.17 5.37
CA ILE A 7 -0.57 -4.66 4.03
C ILE A 7 -1.82 -4.89 3.17
N ILE A 8 -2.84 -5.56 3.72
CA ILE A 8 -4.10 -5.81 3.01
C ILE A 8 -4.77 -4.48 2.62
N ILE A 9 -4.80 -3.49 3.52
CA ILE A 9 -5.36 -2.16 3.21
C ILE A 9 -4.60 -1.52 2.04
N GLY A 10 -3.26 -1.56 2.06
CA GLY A 10 -2.45 -1.03 0.96
C GLY A 10 -2.72 -1.72 -0.38
N LEU A 11 -2.86 -3.05 -0.38
CA LEU A 11 -3.21 -3.82 -1.57
C LEU A 11 -4.64 -3.51 -2.08
N ILE A 12 -5.61 -3.32 -1.18
CA ILE A 12 -6.97 -2.92 -1.54
C ILE A 12 -6.97 -1.54 -2.19
N LEU A 13 -6.20 -0.58 -1.67
CA LEU A 13 -6.07 0.75 -2.26
C LEU A 13 -5.48 0.69 -3.68
N MET A 14 -4.43 -0.10 -3.87
CA MET A 14 -3.85 -0.32 -5.20
C MET A 14 -4.85 -0.95 -6.16
N ALA A 15 -5.56 -2.00 -5.73
CA ALA A 15 -6.58 -2.66 -6.55
C ALA A 15 -7.74 -1.73 -6.88
N ALA A 16 -8.18 -0.91 -5.92
CA ALA A 16 -9.23 0.09 -6.13
C ALA A 16 -8.81 1.16 -7.14
N ALA A 17 -7.56 1.64 -7.07
CA ALA A 17 -7.03 2.61 -8.04
C ALA A 17 -6.99 2.03 -9.45
N VAL A 18 -6.50 0.79 -9.61
CA VAL A 18 -6.46 0.10 -10.91
C VAL A 18 -7.88 -0.16 -11.44
N TYR A 19 -8.78 -0.64 -10.57
CA TYR A 19 -10.17 -0.88 -10.94
C TYR A 19 -10.88 0.41 -11.35
N TRP A 20 -10.61 1.53 -10.68
CA TRP A 20 -11.15 2.83 -11.05
C TRP A 20 -10.69 3.23 -12.45
N VAL A 21 -9.39 3.14 -12.77
CA VAL A 21 -8.88 3.46 -14.10
C VAL A 21 -9.45 2.53 -15.18
N TRP A 22 -9.66 1.25 -14.84
CA TRP A 22 -10.20 0.28 -15.80
C TRP A 22 -11.68 0.49 -16.10
N LYS A 23 -12.48 0.84 -15.08
CA LYS A 23 -13.94 0.92 -15.21
C LYS A 23 -14.45 2.32 -15.55
N THR A 24 -13.73 3.36 -15.14
CA THR A 24 -14.17 4.74 -15.36
C THR A 24 -13.80 5.16 -16.78
N PRO A 25 -14.77 5.53 -17.64
CA PRO A 25 -14.48 6.09 -18.93
C PRO A 25 -13.59 7.32 -18.78
N ILE A 26 -12.66 7.52 -19.72
CA ILE A 26 -11.78 8.71 -19.72
C ILE A 26 -12.61 10.01 -19.83
N TYR A 27 -13.82 9.92 -20.41
CA TYR A 27 -14.70 11.07 -20.65
C TYR A 27 -15.82 11.18 -19.59
N PRO A 28 -15.88 12.28 -18.80
CA PRO A 28 -16.88 12.54 -17.76
C PRO A 28 -18.33 12.50 -18.24
N GLU A 29 -18.58 12.82 -19.50
CA GLU A 29 -19.90 12.83 -20.11
C GLU A 29 -20.62 11.47 -20.02
N THR A 30 -19.85 10.39 -20.13
CA THR A 30 -20.37 9.02 -20.18
C THR A 30 -20.93 8.50 -18.85
N TYR A 31 -20.55 9.11 -17.72
CA TYR A 31 -20.94 8.60 -16.38
C TYR A 31 -21.35 9.69 -15.38
N LEU A 32 -21.04 10.97 -15.64
CA LEU A 32 -21.48 12.11 -14.82
C LEU A 32 -22.44 13.06 -15.57
N GLY A 33 -22.64 12.90 -16.88
CA GLY A 33 -23.54 13.76 -17.67
C GLY A 33 -23.08 15.21 -17.79
N ILE A 34 -21.78 15.48 -17.58
CA ILE A 34 -21.20 16.82 -17.63
C ILE A 34 -20.91 17.19 -19.08
N GLN A 35 -21.39 18.35 -19.53
CA GLN A 35 -21.15 18.85 -20.88
C GLN A 35 -19.67 19.23 -21.09
N GLN A 36 -19.13 18.87 -22.25
CA GLN A 36 -17.73 19.10 -22.64
C GLN A 36 -17.30 20.59 -22.60
N ASN A 37 -18.24 21.54 -22.73
CA ASN A 37 -17.95 22.98 -22.80
C ASN A 37 -17.88 23.66 -21.42
N THR A 38 -17.68 22.92 -20.33
CA THR A 38 -17.63 23.48 -18.98
C THR A 38 -16.23 23.34 -18.38
N ASN A 39 -15.73 24.37 -17.70
CA ASN A 39 -14.45 24.30 -16.98
C ASN A 39 -14.40 23.15 -15.94
N LEU A 40 -15.58 22.72 -15.46
CA LEU A 40 -15.74 21.57 -14.57
C LEU A 40 -15.38 20.24 -15.25
N TYR A 41 -15.64 20.12 -16.55
CA TYR A 41 -15.28 18.95 -17.35
C TYR A 41 -13.77 18.73 -17.35
N ASP A 42 -13.00 19.77 -17.71
CA ASP A 42 -11.54 19.72 -17.76
C ASP A 42 -10.94 19.45 -16.38
N PHE A 43 -11.48 20.07 -15.34
CA PHE A 43 -11.04 19.86 -13.96
C PHE A 43 -11.22 18.39 -13.53
N ILE A 44 -12.37 17.78 -13.83
CA ILE A 44 -12.67 16.39 -13.48
C ILE A 44 -11.79 15.41 -14.27
N ILE A 45 -11.49 15.71 -15.54
CA ILE A 45 -10.53 14.91 -16.33
C ILE A 45 -9.17 14.88 -15.65
N VAL A 46 -8.65 16.05 -15.24
CA VAL A 46 -7.36 16.13 -14.57
C VAL A 46 -7.38 15.37 -13.25
N LEU A 47 -8.43 15.50 -12.45
CA LEU A 47 -8.58 14.75 -11.19
C LEU A 47 -8.62 13.24 -11.42
N ASN A 48 -9.37 12.77 -12.42
CA ASN A 48 -9.42 11.35 -12.77
C ASN A 48 -8.10 10.80 -13.31
N GLY A 49 -7.28 11.64 -13.94
CA GLY A 49 -5.93 11.27 -14.35
C GLY A 49 -4.94 11.27 -13.19
N ALA A 50 -5.06 12.23 -12.25
CA ALA A 50 -4.07 12.46 -11.20
C ALA A 50 -4.32 11.64 -9.92
N ILE A 51 -5.57 11.51 -9.49
CA ILE A 51 -5.92 10.86 -8.22
C ILE A 51 -5.58 9.36 -8.23
N PRO A 52 -5.95 8.56 -9.25
CA PRO A 52 -5.71 7.12 -9.18
C PRO A 52 -4.22 6.74 -9.09
N PRO A 53 -3.28 7.34 -9.87
CA PRO A 53 -1.86 7.12 -9.67
C PRO A 53 -1.38 7.50 -8.26
N MET A 54 -1.87 8.61 -7.69
CA MET A 54 -1.53 9.01 -6.32
C MET A 54 -2.03 8.00 -5.28
N VAL A 55 -3.27 7.52 -5.40
CA VAL A 55 -3.84 6.49 -4.51
C VAL A 55 -3.07 5.17 -4.64
N PHE A 56 -2.67 4.80 -5.85
CA PHE A 56 -1.84 3.61 -6.09
C PHE A 56 -0.49 3.73 -5.40
N LEU A 57 0.18 4.88 -5.53
CA LEU A 57 1.46 5.15 -4.87
C LEU A 57 1.33 5.16 -3.34
N LEU A 58 0.23 5.70 -2.79
CA LEU A 58 -0.05 5.61 -1.36
C LEU A 58 -0.23 4.16 -0.89
N GLY A 59 -0.96 3.35 -1.65
CA GLY A 59 -1.11 1.92 -1.36
C GLY A 59 0.23 1.19 -1.39
N LEU A 60 1.05 1.45 -2.41
CA LEU A 60 2.41 0.91 -2.53
C LEU A 60 3.29 1.32 -1.35
N PHE A 61 3.21 2.59 -0.93
CA PHE A 61 3.97 3.11 0.20
C PHE A 61 3.59 2.41 1.52
N ILE A 62 2.30 2.19 1.76
CA ILE A 62 1.82 1.46 2.94
C ILE A 62 2.36 0.03 2.95
N VAL A 63 2.27 -0.67 1.82
CA VAL A 63 2.79 -2.05 1.70
C VAL A 63 4.30 -2.08 1.92
N TRP A 64 5.03 -1.12 1.34
CA TRP A 64 6.48 -1.03 1.46
C TRP A 64 6.95 -0.80 2.90
N LEU A 65 6.32 0.15 3.62
CA LEU A 65 6.64 0.42 5.02
C LEU A 65 6.41 -0.81 5.90
N GLU A 66 5.29 -1.50 5.73
CA GLU A 66 4.97 -2.65 6.58
C GLU A 66 5.84 -3.87 6.25
N TYR A 67 6.25 -4.01 4.99
CA TYR A 67 7.22 -5.03 4.59
C TYR A 67 8.57 -4.82 5.29
N ASP A 68 9.00 -3.56 5.44
CA ASP A 68 10.24 -3.22 6.14
C ASP A 68 10.13 -3.51 7.65
N GLU A 69 9.01 -3.16 8.28
CA GLU A 69 8.74 -3.47 9.70
C GLU A 69 8.78 -4.98 9.97
N TRP A 70 8.18 -5.78 9.08
CA TRP A 70 8.22 -7.24 9.18
C TRP A 70 9.64 -7.83 9.04
N LYS A 71 10.46 -7.22 8.17
CA LYS A 71 11.86 -7.63 8.00
C LYS A 71 12.67 -7.37 9.26
N ILE A 72 12.49 -6.19 9.88
CA ILE A 72 13.17 -5.83 11.13
C ILE A 72 12.78 -6.76 12.27
N GLU A 73 11.48 -7.09 12.42
CA GLU A 73 11.04 -8.05 13.43
C GLU A 73 11.69 -9.43 13.26
N LYS A 74 11.86 -9.90 12.02
CA LYS A 74 12.53 -11.17 11.74
C LYS A 74 13.99 -11.15 12.12
N GLU A 75 14.70 -10.06 11.82
CA GLU A 75 16.11 -9.90 12.17
C GLU A 75 16.30 -9.89 13.70
N LEU A 76 15.47 -9.15 14.43
CA LEU A 76 15.49 -9.10 15.90
C LEU A 76 15.22 -10.48 16.54
N LYS A 77 14.20 -11.21 16.08
CA LYS A 77 13.89 -12.56 16.59
C LYS A 77 15.06 -13.53 16.35
N ALA A 78 15.70 -13.45 15.19
CA ALA A 78 16.86 -14.29 14.87
C ALA A 78 18.07 -13.98 15.77
N GLU A 79 18.31 -12.71 16.10
CA GLU A 79 19.38 -12.31 17.04
C GLU A 79 19.10 -12.78 18.47
N GLU A 80 17.87 -12.60 18.95
CA GLU A 80 17.47 -13.09 20.27
C GLU A 80 17.66 -14.61 20.42
N GLU A 81 17.24 -15.38 19.42
CA GLU A 81 17.41 -16.84 19.43
C GLU A 81 18.88 -17.25 19.44
N LYS A 82 19.73 -16.56 18.66
CA LYS A 82 21.18 -16.78 18.66
C LYS A 82 21.78 -16.49 20.04
N MET A 83 21.38 -15.39 20.68
CA MET A 83 21.83 -15.06 22.04
C MET A 83 21.36 -16.10 23.08
N LYS A 84 20.08 -16.50 23.04
CA LYS A 84 19.51 -17.53 23.92
C LYS A 84 20.25 -18.88 23.73
N ARG A 85 20.54 -19.27 22.49
CA ARG A 85 21.35 -20.48 22.19
C ARG A 85 22.77 -20.38 22.73
N LYS A 86 23.46 -19.25 22.55
CA LYS A 86 24.82 -19.03 23.10
C LYS A 86 24.82 -19.09 24.63
N ALA A 87 23.83 -18.48 25.29
CA ALA A 87 23.70 -18.50 26.75
C ALA A 87 23.45 -19.93 27.29
N ARG A 88 22.57 -20.71 26.64
CA ARG A 88 22.33 -22.12 26.99
C ARG A 88 23.60 -22.97 26.85
N LYS A 89 24.39 -22.77 25.80
CA LYS A 89 25.68 -23.46 25.61
C LYS A 89 26.71 -23.09 26.69
N ARG A 90 26.77 -21.84 27.13
CA ARG A 90 27.65 -21.40 28.23
C ARG A 90 27.25 -22.03 29.56
N LYS A 91 25.96 -22.08 29.88
CA LYS A 91 25.46 -22.74 31.10
C LYS A 91 25.74 -24.24 31.17
N LYS A 92 25.76 -24.94 30.02
CA LYS A 92 26.09 -26.39 29.97
C LYS A 92 27.59 -26.70 30.11
N LYS A 93 28.48 -25.70 29.94
CA LYS A 93 29.94 -25.88 30.01
C LYS A 93 30.53 -25.55 31.39
N LYS A 94 29.73 -25.01 32.30
CA LYS A 94 30.12 -24.60 33.65
C LYS A 94 29.49 -25.57 34.65
#